data_AF-A0A165MEF4-F1
#
_entry.id   AF-A0A165MEF4-F1
#
_cell.length_a   1.000
_cell.length_b   1.000
_cell.length_c   1.000
_cell.angle_alpha   90.00
_cell.angle_beta   90.00
_cell.angle_gamma   90.00
#
_symmetry.space_group_name_H-M   'P 1'
#
loop_
_entity.id
_entity.type
_entity.pdbx_description
1 polymer ?
#
loop_
_entity_poly.entity_id
_entity_poly.type
_entity_poly.pdbx_seq_one_letter_code
_entity_poly.pdbx_strand_id
1 'polypeptide(L)'
;MPRARTLSRRNVKGRGWHKRGYRENGELFIQLKRAYCTWPGPFSRTHSVNENATMEEFIHSMAREISMEDGHPLPEGLFLCFQAFRGKELEQSDELVKTKFDGAETVHAKVFDEEGTQYVLDFEGGRFVWSPK
;
A
#
# COMPACT_ATOMS: atom_id res chain seq x y z
N MET A 1 35.46 -4.64 13.62
CA MET A 1 35.08 -4.57 12.19
C MET A 1 33.59 -4.88 12.09
N PRO A 2 32.70 -3.93 11.77
CA PRO A 2 31.30 -4.28 11.52
C PRO A 2 31.22 -5.12 10.24
N ARG A 3 30.49 -6.23 10.33
CA ARG A 3 30.33 -7.24 9.27
C ARG A 3 29.64 -6.60 8.06
N ALA A 4 30.21 -6.75 6.87
CA ALA A 4 29.59 -6.32 5.62
C ALA A 4 28.16 -6.89 5.54
N ARG A 5 27.16 -6.01 5.40
CA ARG A 5 25.77 -6.38 5.12
C ARG A 5 25.75 -7.17 3.82
N THR A 6 25.50 -8.48 3.90
CA THR A 6 25.24 -9.31 2.72
C THR A 6 23.97 -8.80 2.05
N LEU A 7 24.11 -7.93 1.05
CA LEU A 7 23.01 -7.45 0.22
C LEU A 7 22.66 -8.53 -0.82
N SER A 8 21.37 -8.93 -0.79
CA SER A 8 20.59 -9.68 -1.77
C SER A 8 21.34 -10.69 -2.65
N ARG A 9 21.27 -11.98 -2.30
CA ARG A 9 21.47 -13.07 -3.27
C ARG A 9 20.11 -13.54 -3.76
N ARG A 10 19.59 -12.78 -4.72
CA ARG A 10 18.80 -13.20 -5.89
C ARG A 10 18.00 -14.50 -5.70
N ASN A 11 16.70 -14.28 -5.49
CA ASN A 11 15.61 -15.24 -5.57
C ASN A 11 15.56 -16.34 -4.49
N VAL A 12 14.36 -16.46 -3.90
CA VAL A 12 13.79 -17.59 -3.14
C VAL A 12 13.92 -17.58 -1.60
N LYS A 13 12.78 -17.37 -0.90
CA LYS A 13 12.20 -18.38 0.02
C LYS A 13 10.70 -18.17 0.35
N GLY A 14 9.82 -18.87 -0.38
CA GLY A 14 8.38 -19.03 -0.09
C GLY A 14 7.63 -19.65 -1.29
N ARG A 15 6.91 -20.77 -1.11
CA ARG A 15 6.42 -21.67 -2.19
C ARG A 15 5.44 -21.04 -3.20
N GLY A 16 5.92 -20.40 -4.25
CA GLY A 16 5.11 -20.03 -5.43
C GLY A 16 4.83 -18.53 -5.55
N TRP A 17 4.40 -18.12 -6.75
CA TRP A 17 4.12 -16.74 -7.11
C TRP A 17 3.13 -16.09 -6.12
N HIS A 18 3.42 -14.85 -5.70
CA HIS A 18 2.64 -14.06 -4.72
C HIS A 18 2.44 -14.71 -3.34
N LYS A 19 3.33 -15.59 -2.89
CA LYS A 19 3.31 -16.11 -1.52
C LYS A 19 4.25 -15.36 -0.60
N ARG A 20 4.02 -15.47 0.71
CA ARG A 20 4.90 -14.90 1.73
C ARG A 20 6.33 -15.37 1.53
N GLY A 21 7.28 -14.43 1.56
CA GLY A 21 8.70 -14.66 1.32
C GLY A 21 9.08 -14.77 -0.17
N TYR A 22 8.13 -14.63 -1.11
CA TYR A 22 8.43 -14.59 -2.54
C TYR A 22 9.15 -13.29 -2.89
N ARG A 23 10.24 -13.42 -3.66
CA ARG A 23 11.06 -12.31 -4.16
C ARG A 23 11.39 -12.59 -5.62
N GLU A 24 11.26 -11.57 -6.45
CA GLU A 24 11.70 -11.59 -7.84
C GLU A 24 12.67 -10.44 -8.06
N ASN A 25 13.93 -10.74 -8.34
CA ASN A 25 14.97 -9.73 -8.63
C ASN A 25 15.17 -8.66 -7.54
N GLY A 26 14.88 -8.98 -6.27
CA GLY A 26 14.96 -8.04 -5.16
C GLY A 26 13.69 -7.22 -4.94
N GLU A 27 12.59 -7.56 -5.64
CA GLU A 27 11.27 -7.00 -5.41
C GLU A 27 10.43 -7.89 -4.49
N LEU A 28 9.64 -7.26 -3.63
CA LEU A 28 8.54 -7.85 -2.89
C LEU A 28 7.22 -7.57 -3.59
N PHE A 29 6.26 -8.46 -3.37
CA PHE A 29 4.89 -8.27 -3.82
C PHE A 29 4.01 -7.97 -2.62
N ILE A 30 3.21 -6.92 -2.72
CA ILE A 30 2.25 -6.50 -1.69
C ILE A 30 0.89 -6.36 -2.37
N GLN A 31 -0.17 -6.77 -1.69
CA GLN A 31 -1.53 -6.54 -2.16
C GLN A 31 -2.00 -5.17 -1.66
N LEU A 32 -2.09 -4.18 -2.55
CA LEU A 32 -2.70 -2.89 -2.24
C LEU A 32 -4.21 -3.00 -2.42
N LYS A 33 -4.96 -2.84 -1.33
CA LYS A 33 -6.43 -2.87 -1.32
C LYS A 33 -6.98 -1.47 -1.05
N ARG A 34 -7.80 -0.96 -1.97
CA ARG A 34 -8.54 0.28 -1.81
C ARG A 34 -9.76 -0.01 -0.95
N ALA A 35 -9.67 0.34 0.33
CA ALA A 35 -10.74 0.13 1.29
C ALA A 35 -11.72 1.31 1.36
N TYR A 36 -11.42 2.43 0.69
CA TYR A 36 -12.32 3.57 0.55
C TYR A 36 -13.23 3.47 -0.67
N CYS A 37 -13.03 2.60 -1.66
CA CYS A 37 -13.89 2.55 -2.84
C CYS A 37 -14.82 1.32 -2.78
N THR A 38 -16.14 1.53 -2.80
CA THR A 38 -17.16 0.47 -2.70
C THR A 38 -17.69 0.00 -4.05
N TRP A 39 -17.64 0.83 -5.09
CA TRP A 39 -18.12 0.50 -6.43
C TRP A 39 -17.02 0.65 -7.49
N PRO A 40 -16.78 -0.35 -8.36
CA PRO A 40 -17.52 -1.62 -8.57
C PRO A 40 -17.20 -2.72 -7.53
N GLY A 41 -16.43 -2.40 -6.50
CA GLY A 41 -16.04 -3.28 -5.40
C GLY A 41 -14.72 -2.82 -4.80
N PRO A 42 -14.31 -3.35 -3.63
CA PRO A 42 -13.02 -3.03 -3.05
C PRO A 42 -11.90 -3.48 -3.98
N PHE A 43 -11.35 -2.54 -4.73
CA PHE A 43 -10.32 -2.80 -5.73
C PHE A 43 -9.04 -3.24 -5.02
N SER A 44 -8.45 -4.34 -5.49
CA SER A 44 -7.19 -4.84 -4.95
C SER A 44 -6.23 -5.14 -6.08
N ARG A 45 -5.00 -4.65 -5.96
CA ARG A 45 -3.97 -4.76 -6.98
C ARG A 45 -2.67 -5.23 -6.36
N THR A 46 -1.90 -5.96 -7.14
CA THR A 46 -0.54 -6.33 -6.76
C THR A 46 0.38 -5.15 -7.03
N HIS A 47 1.12 -4.72 -6.01
CA HIS A 47 2.17 -3.72 -6.09
C HIS A 47 3.53 -4.41 -5.91
N SER A 48 4.44 -4.21 -6.86
CA SER A 48 5.83 -4.64 -6.69
C SER A 48 6.67 -3.49 -6.15
N VAL A 49 7.47 -3.78 -5.12
CA VAL A 49 8.32 -2.78 -4.46
C VAL A 49 9.71 -3.35 -4.23
N ASN A 50 10.74 -2.54 -4.44
CA ASN A 50 12.11 -2.92 -4.14
C ASN A 50 12.29 -3.16 -2.64
N GLU A 51 12.92 -4.28 -2.27
CA GLU A 51 13.15 -4.66 -0.87
C GLU A 51 14.08 -3.71 -0.10
N ASN A 52 14.86 -2.93 -0.84
CA ASN A 52 15.75 -1.93 -0.30
C ASN A 52 15.18 -0.50 -0.42
N ALA A 53 13.94 -0.34 -0.87
CA ALA A 53 13.26 0.95 -0.78
C ALA A 53 12.97 1.30 0.68
N THR A 54 12.89 2.59 0.98
CA THR A 54 12.45 3.06 2.30
C THR A 54 10.92 2.98 2.42
N MET A 55 10.42 3.04 3.66
CA MET A 55 8.97 3.12 3.90
C MET A 55 8.36 4.39 3.30
N GLU A 56 9.10 5.50 3.29
CA GLU A 56 8.70 6.73 2.60
C GLU A 56 8.53 6.51 1.09
N GLU A 57 9.54 5.97 0.41
CA GLU A 57 9.48 5.67 -1.03
C GLU A 57 8.33 4.71 -1.35
N PHE A 58 8.10 3.72 -0.49
CA PHE A 58 7.01 2.77 -0.64
C PHE A 58 5.63 3.43 -0.53
N ILE A 59 5.42 4.29 0.48
CA ILE A 59 4.17 5.03 0.67
C ILE A 59 3.92 5.97 -0.51
N HIS A 60 4.95 6.71 -0.96
CA HIS A 60 4.84 7.59 -2.12
C HIS A 60 4.52 6.82 -3.41
N SER A 61 5.13 5.66 -3.61
CA SER A 61 4.85 4.79 -4.76
C SER A 61 3.39 4.34 -4.79
N MET A 62 2.85 3.88 -3.66
CA MET A 62 1.44 3.50 -3.54
C MET A 62 0.49 4.69 -3.75
N ALA A 63 0.80 5.86 -3.16
CA ALA A 63 0.00 7.06 -3.34
C ALA A 63 -0.04 7.52 -4.80
N ARG A 64 1.11 7.46 -5.48
CA ARG A 64 1.22 7.78 -6.91
C ARG A 64 0.43 6.80 -7.77
N GLU A 65 0.50 5.50 -7.49
CA GLU A 65 -0.25 4.49 -8.24
C GLU A 65 -1.76 4.70 -8.08
N ILE A 66 -2.23 4.97 -6.86
CA ILE A 66 -3.62 5.32 -6.61
C ILE A 66 -4.00 6.57 -7.39
N SER A 67 -3.22 7.65 -7.30
CA SER A 67 -3.53 8.92 -7.97
C SER A 67 -3.51 8.83 -9.49
N MET A 68 -2.72 7.95 -10.09
CA MET A 68 -2.67 7.78 -11.56
C MET A 68 -3.85 6.96 -12.09
N GLU A 69 -4.45 6.14 -11.24
CA GLU A 69 -5.54 5.24 -11.62
C GLU A 69 -6.92 5.78 -11.18
N ASP A 70 -6.97 6.50 -10.05
CA ASP A 70 -8.14 7.25 -9.64
C ASP A 70 -8.26 8.50 -10.51
N GLY A 71 -9.12 8.44 -11.52
CA GLY A 71 -9.59 9.62 -12.27
C GLY A 71 -10.40 10.61 -11.43
N HIS A 72 -10.40 10.47 -10.10
CA HIS A 72 -11.16 11.26 -9.15
C HIS A 72 -10.19 11.85 -8.13
N PRO A 73 -9.85 13.16 -8.23
CA PRO A 73 -9.00 13.79 -7.23
C PRO A 73 -9.69 13.73 -5.86
N LEU A 74 -8.87 13.54 -4.82
CA LEU A 74 -9.34 13.64 -3.43
C LEU A 74 -9.86 15.07 -3.20
N PRO A 75 -11.06 15.23 -2.62
CA PRO A 75 -11.55 16.52 -2.13
C PRO A 75 -10.54 17.19 -1.20
N GLU A 76 -10.52 18.52 -1.18
CA GLU A 76 -9.70 19.28 -0.22
C GLU A 76 -10.02 18.86 1.22
N GLY A 77 -8.98 18.68 2.03
CA GLY A 77 -9.09 18.22 3.42
C GLY A 77 -9.10 16.70 3.60
N LEU A 78 -9.22 15.91 2.53
CA LEU A 78 -9.11 14.45 2.58
C LEU A 78 -7.71 13.97 2.20
N PHE A 79 -7.17 13.04 2.97
CA PHE A 79 -5.86 12.44 2.71
C PHE A 79 -5.88 10.91 2.73
N LEU A 80 -4.94 10.32 1.98
CA LEU A 80 -4.75 8.87 1.96
C LEU A 80 -3.91 8.43 3.15
N CYS A 81 -4.44 7.49 3.90
CA CYS A 81 -3.73 6.76 4.94
C CYS A 81 -3.58 5.31 4.51
N PHE A 82 -2.36 4.78 4.65
CA PHE A 82 -2.06 3.38 4.37
C PHE A 82 -1.98 2.60 5.67
N GLN A 83 -2.79 1.55 5.80
CA GLN A 83 -2.79 0.68 6.98
C GLN A 83 -2.33 -0.73 6.59
N ALA A 84 -1.34 -1.24 7.31
CA ALA A 84 -0.89 -2.63 7.23
C ALA A 84 -1.20 -3.38 8.52
N PHE A 85 -0.91 -4.69 8.58
CA PHE A 85 -0.88 -5.53 9.79
C PHE A 85 -1.90 -5.16 10.91
N ARG A 86 -3.08 -5.79 10.91
CA ARG A 86 -4.14 -5.57 11.92
C ARG A 86 -4.61 -4.11 12.07
N GLY A 87 -4.47 -3.30 11.03
CA GLY A 87 -4.96 -1.91 11.00
C GLY A 87 -3.97 -0.88 11.54
N LYS A 88 -2.68 -1.24 11.67
CA LYS A 88 -1.64 -0.29 12.04
C LYS A 88 -1.33 0.63 10.87
N GLU A 89 -1.33 1.93 11.12
CA GLU A 89 -0.92 2.94 10.16
C GLU A 89 0.56 2.80 9.79
N LEU A 90 0.84 2.99 8.50
CA LEU A 90 2.19 3.04 7.96
C LEU A 90 2.71 4.46 8.05
N GLU A 91 3.72 4.64 8.90
CA GLU A 91 4.44 5.89 9.04
C GLU A 91 5.58 5.95 8.03
N GLN A 92 5.80 7.14 7.46
CA GLN A 92 6.96 7.44 6.64
C GLN A 92 8.22 7.33 7.51
N SER A 93 9.21 6.58 7.04
CA SER A 93 10.46 6.36 7.75
C SER A 93 11.56 5.89 6.80
N ASP A 94 12.82 6.07 7.21
CA ASP A 94 14.01 5.56 6.51
C ASP A 94 14.21 4.04 6.66
N GLU A 95 13.30 3.37 7.39
CA GLU A 95 13.34 1.92 7.52
C GLU A 95 13.08 1.26 6.16
N LEU A 96 13.81 0.17 5.88
CA LEU A 96 13.67 -0.54 4.61
C LEU A 96 12.40 -1.39 4.62
N VAL A 97 11.69 -1.48 3.49
CA VAL A 97 10.45 -2.27 3.38
C VAL A 97 10.61 -3.70 3.89
N LYS A 98 11.75 -4.35 3.59
CA LYS A 98 12.04 -5.73 4.02
C LYS A 98 12.15 -5.94 5.54
N THR A 99 12.25 -4.87 6.34
CA THR A 99 12.28 -5.00 7.81
C THR A 99 10.87 -5.17 8.38
N LYS A 100 9.85 -4.58 7.71
CA LYS A 100 8.45 -4.64 8.12
C LYS A 100 7.61 -5.62 7.32
N PHE A 101 7.98 -5.87 6.06
CA PHE A 101 7.23 -6.72 5.14
C PHE A 101 8.06 -7.90 4.66
N ASP A 102 7.40 -9.05 4.57
CA ASP A 102 7.96 -10.29 4.08
C ASP A 102 7.32 -10.72 2.74
N GLY A 103 6.45 -9.89 2.16
CA GLY A 103 5.73 -10.14 0.92
C GLY A 103 4.42 -10.89 1.14
N ALA A 104 3.52 -10.76 0.16
CA ALA A 104 2.14 -11.25 0.15
C ALA A 104 1.26 -10.68 1.29
N GLU A 105 1.69 -9.63 1.97
CA GLU A 105 0.82 -8.89 2.88
C GLU A 105 -0.13 -7.97 2.13
N THR A 106 -1.24 -7.65 2.79
CA THR A 106 -2.23 -6.69 2.29
C THR A 106 -2.05 -5.35 3.00
N VAL A 107 -1.93 -4.29 2.21
CA VAL A 107 -1.97 -2.90 2.68
C VAL A 107 -3.30 -2.30 2.24
N HIS A 108 -4.00 -1.69 3.18
CA HIS A 108 -5.27 -1.04 2.94
C HIS A 108 -5.06 0.46 2.77
N ALA A 109 -5.37 0.99 1.59
CA ALA A 109 -5.54 2.41 1.41
C ALA A 109 -6.93 2.83 1.90
N LYS A 110 -6.97 3.80 2.80
CA LYS A 110 -8.18 4.42 3.35
C LYS A 110 -8.05 5.94 3.21
N VAL A 111 -9.19 6.61 3.20
CA VAL A 111 -9.24 8.08 3.15
C VAL A 111 -9.75 8.59 4.48
N PHE A 112 -9.11 9.62 5.01
CA PHE A 112 -9.48 10.28 6.25
C PHE A 112 -9.50 11.80 6.06
N ASP A 113 -10.24 12.49 6.93
CA ASP A 113 -10.13 13.93 7.11
C ASP A 113 -9.14 14.29 8.24
N GLU A 114 -8.91 15.59 8.44
CA GLU A 114 -8.06 16.11 9.54
C GLU A 114 -8.58 15.76 10.94
N GLU A 115 -9.88 15.45 11.07
CA GLU A 115 -10.51 15.06 12.33
C GLU A 115 -10.39 13.55 12.63
N GLY A 116 -9.89 12.76 11.67
CA GLY A 116 -9.75 11.31 11.75
C GLY A 116 -11.01 10.53 11.35
N THR A 117 -12.02 11.18 10.78
CA THR A 117 -13.20 10.55 10.19
C THR A 117 -12.81 9.81 8.93
N GLN A 118 -13.14 8.51 8.86
CA GLN A 118 -12.89 7.72 7.66
C GLN A 118 -13.94 8.05 6.59
N TYR A 119 -13.51 8.23 5.34
CA TYR A 119 -14.39 8.40 4.19
C TYR A 119 -14.35 7.19 3.24
N VAL A 120 -15.47 6.99 2.56
CA VAL A 120 -15.69 5.99 1.52
C VAL A 120 -16.28 6.69 0.30
N LEU A 121 -15.77 6.35 -0.88
CA LEU A 121 -16.30 6.73 -2.17
C LEU A 121 -17.35 5.71 -2.61
N ASP A 122 -18.59 6.16 -2.65
CA ASP A 122 -19.74 5.42 -3.16
C ASP A 122 -20.15 5.91 -4.55
N PHE A 123 -20.90 5.09 -5.27
CA PHE A 123 -21.50 5.45 -6.56
C PHE A 123 -23.01 5.56 -6.39
N GLU A 124 -23.51 6.78 -6.21
CA GLU A 124 -24.93 7.08 -6.01
C GLU A 124 -25.48 7.90 -7.18
N GLY A 125 -26.61 7.47 -7.75
CA GLY A 125 -27.34 8.25 -8.76
C GLY A 125 -26.53 8.59 -10.02
N GLY A 126 -25.52 7.79 -10.37
CA GLY A 126 -24.65 8.04 -11.54
C GLY A 126 -23.45 8.94 -11.27
N ARG A 127 -23.16 9.28 -10.01
CA ARG A 127 -22.02 10.11 -9.60
C ARG A 127 -21.26 9.47 -8.44
N PHE A 128 -19.98 9.79 -8.34
CA PHE A 128 -19.14 9.42 -7.21
C PHE A 128 -19.35 10.40 -6.06
N VAL A 129 -19.65 9.88 -4.87
CA VAL A 129 -19.92 10.66 -3.65
C VAL A 129 -19.02 10.17 -2.54
N TRP A 130 -18.35 11.08 -1.83
CA TRP A 130 -17.59 10.77 -0.63
C TRP A 130 -18.52 10.83 0.58
N SER A 131 -18.69 9.70 1.26
CA SER A 131 -19.52 9.51 2.43
C SER A 131 -18.64 9.20 3.64
N PRO A 132 -18.90 9.79 4.82
CA PRO A 132 -18.25 9.37 6.05
C PRO A 132 -18.68 7.94 6.41
N LYS A 133 -17.75 7.16 6.96
CA LYS A 133 -17.92 5.75 7.31
C LYS A 133 -18.26 5.54 8.77
#